data_AF-A0A091I6W8-F1
#
_entry.id   AF-A0A091I6W8-F1
#
_cell.length_a   1.000
_cell.length_b   1.000
_cell.length_c   1.000
_cell.angle_alpha   90.00
_cell.angle_beta   90.00
_cell.angle_gamma   90.00
#
_symmetry.space_group_name_H-M   'P 1'
#
loop_
_entity.id
_entity.type
_entity.pdbx_description
1 polymer ?
#
loop_
_entity_poly.entity_id
_entity_poly.type
_entity_poly.pdbx_seq_one_letter_code
_entity_poly.pdbx_strand_id
1 'polypeptide(L)' 'DAKGTIREIVLPKGLDLDRPKRTRTSFTAEQLYRLELEFQRCQYVVGRERTELARQLSLSETQV' A
#
# COMPACT_ATOMS: atom_id res chain seq x y z
N ASP A 1 21.25 -42.48 11.22
CA ASP A 1 19.78 -42.41 11.32
C ASP A 1 19.38 -40.95 11.10
N ALA A 2 18.88 -40.62 9.90
CA ALA A 2 18.58 -39.25 9.49
C ALA A 2 17.07 -39.06 9.48
N LYS A 3 16.45 -38.93 10.66
CA LYS A 3 15.04 -38.57 10.75
C LYS A 3 14.92 -37.06 10.59
N GLY A 4 14.84 -36.61 9.34
CA GLY A 4 14.46 -35.24 9.01
C GLY A 4 13.06 -34.96 9.54
N THR A 5 12.96 -34.39 10.74
CA THR A 5 11.69 -33.94 11.31
C THR A 5 11.16 -32.82 10.44
N ILE A 6 10.04 -33.06 9.75
CA ILE A 6 9.27 -32.03 9.07
C ILE A 6 8.85 -31.02 10.15
N ARG A 7 9.48 -29.84 10.16
CA ARG A 7 9.04 -28.73 10.99
C ARG A 7 7.89 -28.05 10.25
N GLU A 8 6.70 -28.17 10.80
CA GLU A 8 5.54 -27.43 10.33
C GLU A 8 5.82 -25.93 10.52
N ILE A 9 5.96 -25.21 9.42
CA ILE A 9 6.09 -23.75 9.45
C ILE A 9 4.71 -23.19 9.72
N VAL A 10 4.37 -23.02 11.00
CA VAL A 10 3.13 -22.34 11.39
C VAL A 10 3.31 -20.85 11.11
N LEU A 11 2.70 -20.38 10.02
CA LEU A 11 2.66 -18.96 9.70
C LEU A 11 1.80 -18.22 10.75
N PRO A 12 2.29 -17.11 11.32
CA PRO A 12 1.46 -16.29 12.19
C PRO A 12 0.26 -15.76 11.39
N LYS A 13 -0.89 -15.55 12.04
CA LYS A 13 -2.16 -15.13 11.38
C LYS A 13 -2.04 -13.90 10.47
N GLY A 14 -1.03 -13.05 10.66
CA GLY A 14 -0.75 -11.89 9.80
C GLY A 14 -0.07 -12.21 8.47
N LEU A 15 0.46 -13.42 8.30
CA LEU A 15 1.13 -13.95 7.11
C LEU A 15 0.32 -15.08 6.46
N ASP A 16 -0.98 -15.14 6.75
CA ASP A 16 -1.88 -16.11 6.14
C ASP A 16 -1.83 -16.00 4.61
N LEU A 17 -1.43 -17.09 3.95
CA LEU A 17 -1.29 -17.17 2.50
C LEU A 17 -2.66 -17.14 1.81
N ASP A 18 -3.73 -17.47 2.54
CA ASP A 18 -5.11 -17.44 2.07
C ASP A 18 -5.71 -16.02 2.13
N ARG A 19 -5.05 -15.08 2.82
CA ARG A 19 -5.47 -13.67 2.84
C ARG A 19 -5.33 -13.10 1.43
N PRO A 20 -6.40 -12.52 0.85
CA PRO A 20 -6.32 -11.87 -0.44
C PRO A 20 -5.21 -10.82 -0.48
N LYS A 21 -4.23 -11.01 -1.36
CA LYS A 21 -3.19 -10.00 -1.60
C LYS A 21 -3.87 -8.75 -2.14
N ARG A 22 -3.60 -7.60 -1.50
CA ARG A 22 -4.07 -6.31 -2.05
C ARG A 22 -3.42 -6.11 -3.41
N THR A 23 -4.23 -5.90 -4.44
CA THR A 23 -3.75 -5.54 -5.76
C THR A 23 -2.92 -4.25 -5.66
N ARG A 24 -1.74 -4.25 -6.25
CA ARG A 24 -0.93 -3.03 -6.35
C ARG A 24 -1.73 -1.98 -7.10
N THR A 25 -1.78 -0.76 -6.55
CA THR A 25 -2.45 0.36 -7.22
C THR A 25 -1.63 0.77 -8.44
N SER A 26 -2.28 0.88 -9.59
CA SER A 26 -1.72 1.47 -10.81
C SER A 26 -2.28 2.88 -10.95
N PHE A 27 -1.40 3.88 -10.96
CA PHE A 27 -1.78 5.28 -11.14
C PHE A 27 -1.82 5.64 -12.62
N THR A 28 -2.74 6.52 -13.01
CA THR A 28 -2.71 7.16 -14.33
C THR A 28 -1.57 8.18 -14.41
N ALA A 29 -1.17 8.58 -15.61
CA ALA A 29 -0.14 9.60 -15.80
C ALA A 29 -0.52 10.94 -15.13
N GLU A 30 -1.81 11.31 -15.18
CA GLU A 30 -2.32 12.51 -14.53
C GLU A 30 -2.23 12.40 -12.99
N GLN A 31 -2.55 11.24 -12.42
CA GLN A 31 -2.45 11.03 -10.98
C GLN A 31 -1.00 11.14 -10.50
N LEU A 32 -0.04 10.53 -11.22
CA LEU A 32 1.38 10.64 -10.89
C LEU A 32 1.86 12.10 -10.94
N TYR A 33 1.52 12.81 -12.02
CA TYR A 33 1.89 14.22 -12.16
C TYR A 33 1.37 15.08 -11.00
N ARG A 34 0.12 14.88 -10.58
CA ARG A 34 -0.48 15.60 -9.44
C ARG A 34 0.20 15.25 -8.11
N LEU A 35 0.52 13.97 -7.88
CA LEU A 35 1.24 13.51 -6.69
C LEU A 35 2.66 14.12 -6.63
N GLU A 36 3.37 14.14 -7.76
CA GLU A 36 4.70 14.74 -7.88
C GLU A 36 4.67 16.25 -7.62
N LEU A 37 3.67 16.95 -8.17
CA LEU A 37 3.49 18.38 -7.96
C LEU A 37 3.23 18.70 -6.48
N GLU A 38 2.36 17.95 -5.81
CA GLU A 38 2.11 18.14 -4.38
C GLU A 38 3.35 17.80 -3.55
N PHE A 39 4.08 16.73 -3.91
CA PHE A 39 5.34 16.38 -3.24
C PHE A 39 6.42 17.47 -3.35
N GLN A 40 6.50 18.15 -4.49
CA GLN A 40 7.40 19.30 -4.67
C GLN A 40 7.03 20.48 -3.76
N ARG A 41 5.74 20.68 -3.48
CA ARG A 41 5.24 21.76 -2.60
C ARG A 41 5.40 21.39 -1.13
N CYS A 42 5.07 20.14 -0.78
CA CYS A 42 5.16 19.61 0.57
C CYS A 42 5.44 18.10 0.50
N GLN A 43 6.59 17.69 1.02
CA GLN A 43 7.00 16.27 1.02
C GLN A 43 6.14 15.40 1.95
N TYR A 44 5.35 16.02 2.85
CA TYR A 44 4.54 15.34 3.85
C TYR A 44 3.16 15.98 3.96
N VAL A 45 2.15 15.35 3.38
CA VAL A 45 0.76 15.78 3.49
C VAL A 45 0.17 15.37 4.84
N VAL A 46 -0.49 16.32 5.52
CA VAL A 46 -1.18 16.03 6.80
C VAL A 46 -2.62 15.57 6.56
N GLY A 47 -3.26 14.97 7.57
CA GLY A 47 -4.53 14.24 7.42
C GLY A 47 -5.59 14.92 6.55
N ARG A 48 -5.88 16.22 6.78
CA ARG A 48 -6.85 16.97 5.97
C ARG A 48 -6.43 17.10 4.50
N GLU A 49 -5.18 17.46 4.25
CA GLU A 49 -4.62 17.63 2.90
C GLU A 49 -4.61 16.30 2.15
N ARG A 50 -4.26 15.21 2.86
CA ARG A 50 -4.29 13.85 2.32
C ARG A 50 -5.71 13.41 1.94
N THR A 51 -6.70 13.63 2.80
CA THR A 51 -8.11 13.33 2.50
C THR A 51 -8.58 14.08 1.25
N GLU A 52 -8.21 15.36 1.12
CA GLU A 52 -8.59 16.18 -0.02
C GLU A 52 -7.90 15.74 -1.32
N LEU A 53 -6.59 15.47 -1.27
CA LEU A 53 -5.80 14.98 -2.40
C LEU A 53 -6.30 13.61 -2.88
N ALA A 54 -6.61 12.70 -1.95
CA ALA A 54 -7.20 11.40 -2.26
C ALA A 54 -8.55 11.55 -2.98
N ARG A 55 -9.42 12.44 -2.52
CA ARG A 55 -10.71 12.73 -3.17
C ARG A 55 -10.53 13.27 -4.58
N GLN A 56 -9.60 14.21 -4.78
CA GLN A 56 -9.32 14.81 -6.09
C GLN A 56 -8.79 13.77 -7.10
N LEU A 57 -7.97 12.84 -6.63
CA LEU A 57 -7.38 11.80 -7.48
C LEU A 57 -8.26 10.55 -7.62
N SER A 58 -9.41 10.50 -6.95
CA SER A 58 -10.25 9.30 -6.86
C SER A 58 -9.48 8.09 -6.32
N LEU A 59 -8.69 8.31 -5.26
CA LEU A 59 -7.89 7.34 -4.53
C LEU A 59 -8.36 7.24 -3.07
N SER A 60 -7.91 6.21 -2.34
CA SER A 60 -8.03 6.17 -0.87
C SER A 60 -6.88 6.92 -0.20
N GLU A 61 -7.09 7.38 1.05
CA GLU A 61 -6.01 8.02 1.84
C GLU A 61 -4.77 7.14 2.02
N THR A 62 -4.91 5.83 1.92
CA THR A 62 -3.78 4.88 2.00
C THR A 62 -3.00 4.74 0.70
N GLN A 63 -3.49 5.30 -0.39
CA GLN A 63 -2.85 5.31 -1.71
C GLN A 63 -2.16 6.66 -2.02
N VAL A 64 -2.37 7.67 -1.15
CA VAL A 64 -1.78 9.01 -1.21
C VAL A 64 -0.75 9.14 -0.10
#